data_AF-A0A820Q4F3-F1
#
_entry.id   AF-A0A820Q4F3-F1
#
_cell.length_a   1.000
_cell.length_b   1.000
_cell.length_c   1.000
_cell.angle_alpha   90.00
_cell.angle_beta   90.00
_cell.angle_gamma   90.00
#
_symmetry.space_group_name_H-M   'P 1'
#
loop_
_entity.id
_entity.type
_entity.pdbx_description
1 polymer ?
#
loop_
_entity_poly.entity_id
_entity_poly.type
_entity_poly.pdbx_seq_one_letter_code
_entity_poly.pdbx_strand_id
1 'polypeptide(L)'
;MNISEIEKQKIDPLEIFLKNNLNLTLNQWINIDQNQTWQDLFVSLTKILATKYGFSYLLPISIGPDDKNSTWNVLHINQPQLGLGSRDYYVNSSMNNRSDPDTDTRNKIVRLIIYF
;
A
#
# COMPACT_ATOMS: atom_id res chain seq x y z
N MET A 1 2.61 -13.89 -25.61
CA MET A 1 2.97 -12.64 -24.90
C MET A 1 4.02 -11.93 -25.74
N ASN A 2 3.83 -10.65 -26.08
CA ASN A 2 4.75 -9.91 -26.95
C ASN A 2 5.67 -9.01 -26.11
N ILE A 3 6.89 -9.49 -25.83
CA ILE A 3 7.83 -8.82 -24.93
C ILE A 3 8.45 -7.58 -25.59
N SER A 4 8.76 -7.65 -26.87
CA SER A 4 9.38 -6.53 -27.61
C SER A 4 8.51 -5.27 -27.59
N GLU A 5 7.18 -5.44 -27.66
CA GLU A 5 6.25 -4.31 -27.57
C GLU A 5 6.18 -3.72 -26.15
N ILE A 6 6.27 -4.55 -25.12
CA ILE A 6 6.30 -4.10 -23.71
C ILE A 6 7.59 -3.29 -23.45
N GLU A 7 8.74 -3.80 -23.90
CA GLU A 7 10.03 -3.14 -23.73
C GLU A 7 10.09 -1.78 -24.44
N LYS A 8 9.41 -1.66 -25.59
CA LYS A 8 9.30 -0.41 -26.33
C LYS A 8 8.53 0.66 -25.57
N GLN A 9 7.49 0.27 -24.84
CA GLN A 9 6.62 1.18 -24.09
C GLN A 9 7.24 1.68 -22.78
N LYS A 10 8.20 0.93 -22.20
CA LYS A 10 8.92 1.33 -20.98
C LYS A 10 7.97 1.73 -19.84
N ILE A 11 8.17 2.93 -19.26
CA ILE A 11 7.41 3.45 -18.12
C ILE A 11 6.14 4.20 -18.55
N ASP A 12 6.02 4.54 -19.83
CA ASP A 12 4.99 5.43 -20.36
C ASP A 12 3.56 4.99 -20.00
N PRO A 13 3.20 3.68 -20.07
CA PRO A 13 1.87 3.25 -19.65
C PRO A 13 1.54 3.58 -18.19
N LEU A 14 2.54 3.50 -17.29
CA LEU A 14 2.36 3.83 -15.88
C LEU A 14 2.18 5.34 -15.69
N GLU A 15 2.96 6.17 -16.39
CA GLU A 15 2.82 7.63 -16.30
C GLU A 15 1.46 8.10 -16.83
N ILE A 16 1.02 7.54 -17.96
CA ILE A 16 -0.31 7.79 -18.54
C ILE A 16 -1.39 7.38 -17.54
N PHE A 17 -1.24 6.21 -16.91
CA PHE A 17 -2.16 5.73 -15.90
C PHE A 17 -2.29 6.70 -14.72
N LEU A 18 -1.16 7.10 -14.12
CA LEU A 18 -1.12 7.99 -12.95
C LEU A 18 -1.76 9.35 -13.29
N LYS A 19 -1.41 9.91 -14.45
CA LYS A 19 -1.94 11.20 -14.90
C LYS A 19 -3.46 11.14 -15.14
N ASN A 20 -3.93 10.14 -15.89
CA ASN A 20 -5.33 10.07 -16.31
C ASN A 20 -6.28 9.64 -15.19
N ASN A 21 -5.81 8.84 -14.24
CA ASN A 21 -6.67 8.31 -13.18
C ASN A 21 -6.54 9.11 -11.88
N LEU A 22 -5.32 9.52 -11.53
CA LEU A 22 -5.02 10.09 -10.21
C LEU A 22 -4.69 11.58 -10.27
N ASN A 23 -4.55 12.15 -11.47
CA ASN A 23 -4.03 13.51 -11.68
C ASN A 23 -2.66 13.71 -11.00
N LEU A 24 -1.83 12.68 -11.03
CA LEU A 24 -0.50 12.67 -10.43
C LEU A 24 0.56 12.43 -11.50
N THR A 25 1.70 13.10 -11.37
CA THR A 25 2.92 12.75 -12.11
C THR A 25 3.69 11.66 -11.37
N LEU A 26 4.56 10.94 -12.09
CA LEU A 26 5.45 9.95 -11.48
C LEU A 26 6.35 10.57 -10.40
N ASN A 27 6.82 11.81 -10.61
CA ASN A 27 7.63 12.51 -9.62
C ASN A 27 6.85 12.87 -8.35
N GLN A 28 5.57 13.23 -8.46
CA GLN A 28 4.72 13.45 -7.28
C GLN A 28 4.38 12.14 -6.55
N TRP A 29 4.29 11.03 -7.30
CA TRP A 29 4.10 9.72 -6.70
C TRP A 29 5.34 9.26 -5.91
N ILE A 30 6.54 9.49 -6.46
CA ILE A 30 7.81 9.11 -5.82
C ILE A 30 8.17 10.08 -4.69
N ASN A 31 7.99 11.38 -4.91
CA ASN A 31 8.34 12.42 -3.95
C ASN A 31 7.09 12.91 -3.24
N ILE A 32 6.91 12.39 -2.03
CA ILE A 32 5.88 12.77 -1.08
C ILE A 32 6.07 14.26 -0.71
N ASP A 33 5.19 15.15 -1.21
CA ASP A 33 5.19 16.58 -0.84
C ASP A 33 4.69 16.74 0.60
N GLN A 34 5.61 17.04 1.51
CA GLN A 34 5.31 17.20 2.94
C GLN A 34 4.35 18.38 3.22
N ASN A 35 4.10 19.25 2.23
CA ASN A 35 3.23 20.41 2.37
C ASN A 35 1.78 20.17 1.93
N GLN A 36 1.45 19.00 1.35
CA GLN A 36 0.09 18.64 0.98
C GLN A 36 -0.66 18.00 2.15
N THR A 37 -1.97 18.27 2.27
CA THR A 37 -2.86 17.51 3.16
C THR A 37 -3.03 16.08 2.64
N TRP A 38 -2.34 15.14 3.29
CA TRP A 38 -2.34 13.72 2.93
C TRP A 38 -3.73 13.06 2.96
N GLN A 39 -4.70 13.66 3.64
CA GLN A 39 -6.04 13.11 3.82
C GLN A 39 -6.81 13.05 2.49
N ASP A 40 -6.82 14.13 1.71
CA ASP A 40 -7.60 14.19 0.46
C ASP A 40 -7.00 13.28 -0.61
N LEU A 41 -5.68 13.24 -0.68
CA LEU A 41 -4.94 12.33 -1.54
C LEU A 41 -5.19 10.88 -1.13
N PHE A 42 -5.12 10.56 0.15
CA PHE A 42 -5.40 9.23 0.69
C PHE A 42 -6.82 8.75 0.37
N VAL A 43 -7.84 9.58 0.61
CA VAL A 43 -9.25 9.25 0.31
C VAL A 43 -9.44 9.03 -1.19
N SER A 44 -8.86 9.90 -2.02
CA SER A 44 -8.96 9.81 -3.49
C SER A 44 -8.29 8.55 -4.04
N LEU A 45 -7.07 8.25 -3.58
CA LEU A 45 -6.34 7.04 -3.95
C LEU A 45 -7.09 5.77 -3.53
N THR A 46 -7.53 5.70 -2.27
CA THR A 46 -8.26 4.56 -1.74
C THR A 46 -9.54 4.32 -2.54
N LYS A 47 -10.29 5.38 -2.85
CA LYS A 47 -11.51 5.29 -3.65
C LYS A 47 -11.23 4.73 -5.05
N ILE A 48 -10.25 5.29 -5.77
CA ILE A 48 -9.98 4.88 -7.16
C ILE A 48 -9.44 3.46 -7.23
N LEU A 49 -8.49 3.12 -6.36
CA LEU A 49 -7.89 1.79 -6.31
C LEU A 49 -8.92 0.72 -5.93
N ALA A 50 -9.76 0.97 -4.93
CA ALA A 50 -10.78 0.01 -4.51
C ALA A 50 -11.88 -0.16 -5.57
N THR A 51 -12.41 0.95 -6.11
CA THR A 51 -13.59 0.88 -6.99
C THR A 51 -13.27 0.50 -8.43
N LYS A 52 -12.13 0.93 -8.98
CA LYS A 52 -11.76 0.64 -10.38
C LYS A 52 -10.85 -0.57 -10.52
N TYR A 53 -10.01 -0.83 -9.52
CA TYR A 53 -8.95 -1.83 -9.62
C TYR A 53 -9.04 -2.95 -8.60
N GLY A 54 -10.03 -2.91 -7.68
CA GLY A 54 -10.18 -3.92 -6.63
C GLY A 54 -9.00 -3.98 -5.67
N PHE A 55 -8.17 -2.92 -5.62
CA PHE A 55 -6.94 -2.88 -4.85
C PHE A 55 -7.11 -2.02 -3.60
N SER A 56 -6.75 -2.56 -2.45
CA SER A 56 -6.71 -1.79 -1.20
C SER A 56 -5.47 -2.13 -0.38
N TYR A 57 -4.78 -1.10 0.08
CA TYR A 57 -3.41 -1.18 0.61
C TYR A 57 -3.28 -0.76 2.07
N LEU A 58 -4.24 -0.01 2.62
CA LEU A 58 -4.23 0.43 4.02
C LEU A 58 -5.48 -0.04 4.77
N LEU A 59 -6.64 0.04 4.14
CA LEU A 59 -7.90 -0.43 4.71
C LEU A 59 -8.64 -1.32 3.70
N PRO A 60 -8.26 -2.61 3.58
CA PRO A 60 -8.99 -3.56 2.75
C PRO A 60 -10.43 -3.69 3.19
N ILE A 61 -11.32 -3.29 2.29
CA ILE A 61 -12.76 -3.43 2.44
C ILE A 61 -13.21 -4.38 1.33
N SER A 62 -13.90 -5.45 1.70
CA SER A 62 -14.49 -6.39 0.74
C SER A 62 -15.90 -6.79 1.16
N ILE A 63 -16.65 -7.33 0.20
CA ILE A 63 -17.96 -7.91 0.42
C ILE A 63 -17.80 -9.42 0.24
N GLY A 64 -18.23 -10.19 1.23
CA GLY A 64 -18.17 -11.65 1.19
C GLY A 64 -19.22 -12.27 2.11
N PRO A 65 -19.35 -13.60 2.10
CA PRO A 65 -20.30 -14.31 2.96
C PRO A 65 -20.08 -13.98 4.45
N ASP A 66 -21.15 -13.97 5.23
CA ASP A 66 -21.05 -13.96 6.69
C ASP A 66 -20.63 -15.36 7.19
N ASP A 67 -19.57 -15.41 7.99
CA ASP A 67 -19.05 -16.66 8.58
C ASP A 67 -20.10 -17.39 9.44
N LYS A 68 -21.05 -16.65 10.03
CA LYS A 68 -22.13 -17.20 10.86
C LYS A 68 -23.39 -17.52 10.05
N ASN A 69 -23.56 -16.92 8.87
CA ASN A 69 -24.70 -17.15 8.00
C ASN A 69 -24.33 -16.97 6.53
N SER A 70 -23.97 -18.08 5.88
CA SER A 70 -23.54 -18.09 4.48
C SER A 70 -24.58 -17.66 3.45
N THR A 71 -25.84 -17.44 3.86
CA THR A 71 -26.88 -16.89 2.97
C THR A 71 -26.82 -15.37 2.84
N TRP A 72 -26.06 -14.69 3.70
CA TRP A 72 -25.91 -13.23 3.72
C TRP A 72 -24.50 -12.82 3.31
N ASN A 73 -24.39 -11.62 2.75
CA ASN A 73 -23.11 -10.94 2.57
C ASN A 73 -22.93 -9.88 3.64
N VAL A 74 -21.70 -9.73 4.11
CA VAL A 74 -21.30 -8.70 5.07
C VAL A 74 -20.10 -7.92 4.57
N LEU A 75 -19.90 -6.74 5.15
CA LEU A 75 -18.71 -5.93 4.94
C LEU A 75 -17.56 -6.51 5.79
N HIS A 76 -16.48 -6.87 5.13
CA HIS A 76 -15.25 -7.32 5.77
C HIS A 76 -14.25 -6.16 5.81
N ILE A 77 -13.67 -5.89 6.99
CA ILE A 77 -12.55 -4.96 7.17
C ILE A 77 -11.39 -5.76 7.74
N ASN A 78 -10.31 -5.87 6.97
CA ASN A 78 -9.17 -6.73 7.29
C ASN A 78 -7.86 -5.93 7.40
N GLN A 79 -6.81 -6.57 7.91
CA GLN A 79 -5.47 -6.02 7.82
C GLN A 79 -4.99 -5.97 6.36
N PRO A 80 -4.22 -4.95 5.95
CA PRO A 80 -3.63 -4.88 4.63
C PRO A 80 -2.57 -5.96 4.40
N GLN A 81 -2.38 -6.32 3.13
CA GLN A 81 -1.21 -7.08 2.72
C GLN A 81 0.04 -6.23 2.89
N LEU A 82 1.14 -6.87 3.28
CA LEU A 82 2.44 -6.24 3.39
C LEU A 82 3.19 -6.39 2.06
N GLY A 83 4.12 -5.47 1.80
CA GLY A 83 4.94 -5.52 0.57
C GLY A 83 5.94 -6.68 0.53
N LEU A 84 6.25 -7.28 1.68
CA LEU A 84 7.10 -8.47 1.80
C LEU A 84 6.26 -9.69 2.19
N GLY A 85 6.77 -10.89 1.91
CA GLY A 85 6.03 -12.14 2.00
C GLY A 85 5.43 -12.47 3.37
N SER A 86 5.95 -11.88 4.45
CA SER A 86 5.31 -11.93 5.76
C SER A 86 5.72 -10.72 6.62
N ARG A 87 5.01 -10.54 7.74
CA ARG A 87 5.37 -9.58 8.79
C ARG A 87 6.80 -9.81 9.31
N ASP A 88 7.27 -11.05 9.33
CA ASP A 88 8.54 -11.44 9.93
C ASP A 88 9.74 -10.75 9.28
N TYR A 89 9.67 -10.43 7.98
CA TYR A 89 10.71 -9.67 7.29
C TYR A 89 10.93 -8.27 7.90
N TYR A 90 9.88 -7.65 8.43
CA TYR A 90 9.94 -6.33 9.05
C TYR A 90 10.36 -6.38 10.52
N VAL A 91 10.17 -7.53 11.18
CA VAL A 91 10.44 -7.70 12.60
C VAL A 91 11.82 -8.32 12.83
N ASN A 92 12.19 -9.36 12.09
CA ASN A 92 13.40 -10.15 12.33
C ASN A 92 14.68 -9.50 11.81
N SER A 93 14.60 -8.55 10.88
CA SER A 93 15.75 -7.73 10.47
C SER A 93 16.36 -6.94 11.63
N SER A 94 15.56 -6.65 12.67
CA SER A 94 16.01 -5.99 13.90
C SER A 94 16.54 -6.94 14.99
N MET A 95 16.33 -8.26 14.85
CA MET A 95 16.83 -9.24 15.82
C MET A 95 18.27 -9.67 15.56
N ASN A 96 18.79 -9.46 14.35
CA ASN A 96 20.18 -9.77 13.99
C ASN A 96 21.19 -8.67 14.38
N ASN A 97 20.75 -7.53 14.95
CA ASN A 97 21.62 -6.42 15.37
C ASN A 97 21.79 -6.33 16.91
N ARG A 98 21.37 -7.34 17.69
CA ARG A 98 21.45 -7.33 19.16
C ARG A 98 22.83 -7.69 19.75
N SER A 99 23.91 -7.42 19.02
CA SER A 99 25.28 -7.55 19.54
C SER A 99 26.10 -6.26 19.45
N ASP A 100 25.50 -5.11 19.14
CA ASP A 100 26.19 -3.82 19.15
C ASP A 100 25.57 -2.86 20.20
N PRO A 101 26.28 -2.50 21.28
CA PRO A 101 25.75 -1.66 22.35
C PRO A 101 25.55 -0.17 22.00
N ASP A 102 25.87 0.30 20.78
CA ASP A 102 26.02 1.75 20.53
C ASP A 102 25.08 2.36 19.46
N THR A 103 23.89 1.78 19.24
CA THR A 103 22.94 2.28 18.20
C THR A 103 21.59 2.76 18.72
N ASP A 104 21.57 3.42 19.89
CA ASP A 104 20.33 3.90 20.53
C ASP A 104 19.70 5.17 19.88
N THR A 105 20.28 5.78 18.83
CA THR A 105 19.82 7.13 18.42
C THR A 105 19.27 7.33 17.01
N ARG A 106 19.08 6.31 16.16
CA ARG A 106 18.69 6.58 14.75
C ARG A 106 17.55 5.81 14.10
N ASN A 107 16.80 4.98 14.81
CA ASN A 107 15.65 4.29 14.22
C ASN A 107 14.34 4.65 14.92
N LYS A 108 13.90 5.91 14.77
CA LYS A 108 12.47 6.26 14.95
C LYS A 108 11.69 5.74 13.73
N ILE A 109 11.52 4.43 13.64
CA ILE A 109 10.48 3.83 12.81
C ILE A 109 9.15 4.29 13.41
N VAL A 110 8.35 5.01 12.61
CA VAL A 110 6.97 5.35 12.97
C VAL A 110 6.20 4.03 13.11
N ARG A 111 6.00 3.60 14.36
CA ARG A 111 5.15 2.46 14.69
C ARG A 111 3.70 2.94 14.65
N LEU A 112 3.01 2.71 13.54
CA LEU A 112 1.55 2.76 13.54
C LEU A 112 1.06 1.43 14.12
N ILE A 113 0.80 1.41 15.43
CA ILE A 113 0.16 0.29 16.11
C ILE A 113 -1.34 0.52 16.01
N ILE A 114 -2.01 -0.23 15.13
CA ILE A 114 -3.46 -0.31 15.11
C ILE A 114 -3.84 -1.49 16.01
N TYR A 115 -4.52 -1.20 17.12
CA TYR A 115 -5.11 -2.22 17.99
C TYR A 115 -6.49 -2.60 17.42
N PHE A 116 -6.77 -3.90 17.37
CA PHE A 116 -8.12 -4.44 17.29
C PHE A 116 -8.55 -4.91 18.68
#